data_AF-A0AAD7QGW3-F1
#
_entry.id   AF-A0AAD7QGW3-F1
#
_cell.length_a   1.000
_cell.length_b   1.000
_cell.length_c   1.000
_cell.angle_alpha   90.00
_cell.angle_beta   90.00
_cell.angle_gamma   90.00
#
_symmetry.space_group_name_H-M   'P 1'
#
loop_
_entity.id
_entity.type
_entity.pdbx_description
1 polymer ?
#
loop_
_entity_poly.entity_id
_entity_poly.type
_entity_poly.pdbx_seq_one_letter_code
_entity_poly.pdbx_strand_id
1 'polypeptide(L)'
;MAPTSFPTPPKFMYLLLLFILTVLACEATSQKPRQTNLVFYFQDVASGPNATVIPVAGVPGKIWSFNSFGTIFVVDDPITQTPNRNSTQVGRAQGLFVASALDGSNVHVMLSIVFTTIEYSEGPDKNSPLVGRAQSLFLTTSLDGLNSHASVSCAFTNKAYNGSTLLIQGTAKQFTLAELPVVSGTGKFRYARGYAEFDTFLINSSDYVVL
;
A
#
# COMPACT_ATOMS: atom_id res chain seq x y z
N MET A 1 -73.56 -23.86 11.16
CA MET A 1 -72.30 -24.24 10.47
C MET A 1 -71.16 -24.01 11.45
N ALA A 2 -70.47 -25.07 11.88
CA ALA A 2 -69.26 -24.92 12.70
C ALA A 2 -68.09 -24.49 11.79
N PRO A 3 -67.22 -23.56 12.23
CA PRO A 3 -66.10 -23.11 11.41
C PRO A 3 -65.08 -24.24 11.26
N THR A 4 -64.72 -24.55 10.02
CA THR A 4 -63.68 -25.53 9.70
C THR A 4 -62.34 -24.99 10.17
N SER A 5 -61.74 -25.61 11.20
CA SER A 5 -60.39 -25.27 11.67
C SER A 5 -59.37 -25.65 10.60
N PHE A 6 -58.58 -24.68 10.15
CA PHE A 6 -57.48 -24.95 9.23
C PHE A 6 -56.43 -25.84 9.90
N PRO A 7 -55.89 -26.85 9.20
CA PRO A 7 -54.85 -27.71 9.74
C PRO A 7 -53.58 -26.89 10.01
N THR A 8 -53.06 -27.00 11.23
CA THR A 8 -51.78 -26.37 11.60
C THR A 8 -50.67 -26.98 10.75
N PRO A 9 -49.84 -26.14 10.10
CA PRO A 9 -48.81 -26.65 9.22
C PRO A 9 -47.74 -27.46 9.98
N PRO A 10 -47.15 -28.47 9.34
CA PRO A 10 -46.16 -29.34 9.97
C PRO A 10 -44.91 -28.54 10.36
N LYS A 11 -44.31 -28.85 11.52
CA LYS A 11 -43.17 -28.14 12.10
C LYS A 11 -41.98 -27.97 11.14
N PHE A 12 -41.77 -28.92 10.22
CA PHE A 12 -40.73 -28.85 9.20
C PHE A 12 -40.91 -27.69 8.21
N MET A 13 -42.14 -27.25 7.96
CA MET A 13 -42.44 -26.14 7.05
C MET A 13 -41.94 -24.79 7.62
N TYR A 14 -42.01 -24.61 8.94
CA TYR A 14 -41.42 -23.43 9.59
C TYR A 14 -39.89 -23.44 9.52
N LEU A 15 -39.26 -24.61 9.62
CA LEU A 15 -37.81 -24.76 9.51
C LEU A 15 -37.33 -24.46 8.08
N LEU A 16 -38.07 -24.94 7.07
CA LEU A 16 -37.80 -24.64 5.66
C LEU A 16 -37.98 -23.15 5.35
N LEU A 17 -39.03 -22.52 5.90
CA LEU A 17 -39.27 -21.08 5.72
C LEU A 17 -38.14 -20.25 6.36
N LEU A 18 -37.68 -20.62 7.56
CA LEU A 18 -36.56 -19.96 8.24
C LEU A 18 -35.27 -20.12 7.43
N PHE A 19 -35.01 -21.32 6.91
CA PHE A 19 -33.84 -21.58 6.07
C PHE A 19 -33.87 -20.72 4.80
N ILE A 20 -35.00 -20.65 4.10
CA ILE A 20 -35.18 -19.78 2.92
C ILE A 20 -34.98 -18.31 3.29
N LEU A 21 -35.52 -17.86 4.44
CA LEU A 21 -35.33 -16.49 4.92
C LEU A 21 -33.85 -16.18 5.19
N THR A 22 -33.11 -17.13 5.78
CA THR A 22 -31.68 -16.97 6.03
C THR A 22 -30.85 -16.93 4.75
N VAL A 23 -31.19 -17.75 3.75
CA VAL A 23 -30.51 -17.74 2.43
C VAL A 23 -30.79 -16.43 1.70
N LEU A 24 -32.04 -15.97 1.65
CA LEU A 24 -32.42 -14.70 1.02
C LEU A 24 -31.81 -13.48 1.73
N ALA A 25 -31.74 -13.50 3.06
CA ALA A 25 -31.06 -12.46 3.83
C ALA A 25 -29.54 -12.46 3.53
N CYS A 26 -28.92 -13.64 3.45
CA CYS A 26 -27.50 -13.78 3.11
C CYS A 26 -27.20 -13.21 1.71
N GLU A 27 -28.02 -13.55 0.71
CA GLU A 27 -27.90 -13.02 -0.64
C GLU A 27 -28.15 -11.52 -0.72
N ALA A 28 -29.16 -10.99 -0.01
CA ALA A 28 -29.43 -9.55 0.06
C ALA A 28 -28.28 -8.75 0.69
N THR A 29 -27.44 -9.39 1.52
CA THR A 29 -26.25 -8.77 2.11
C THR A 29 -24.99 -8.95 1.24
N SER A 30 -25.02 -9.80 0.22
CA SER A 30 -23.88 -10.09 -0.65
C SER A 30 -23.70 -8.96 -1.68
N GLN A 31 -23.15 -7.82 -1.26
CA GLN A 31 -22.58 -6.84 -2.19
C GLN A 31 -21.43 -7.49 -2.97
N LYS A 32 -21.49 -7.45 -4.30
CA LYS A 32 -20.35 -7.84 -5.14
C LYS A 32 -19.11 -7.05 -4.68
N PRO A 33 -17.98 -7.71 -4.38
CA PRO A 33 -16.76 -7.02 -3.97
C PRO A 33 -16.33 -6.07 -5.09
N ARG A 34 -16.08 -4.81 -4.74
CA ARG A 34 -15.52 -3.83 -5.68
C ARG A 34 -14.01 -4.07 -5.78
N GLN A 35 -13.53 -4.31 -6.98
CA GLN A 35 -12.10 -4.35 -7.26
C GLN A 35 -11.60 -2.92 -7.53
N THR A 36 -10.45 -2.56 -6.96
CA THR A 36 -9.77 -1.29 -7.21
C THR A 36 -8.32 -1.59 -7.53
N ASN A 37 -7.86 -1.17 -8.70
CA ASN A 37 -6.46 -1.30 -9.11
C ASN A 37 -5.80 0.07 -8.93
N LEU A 38 -4.74 0.12 -8.12
CA LEU A 38 -3.95 1.31 -7.88
C LEU A 38 -2.54 1.06 -8.44
N VAL A 39 -2.07 1.94 -9.32
CA VAL A 39 -0.71 1.91 -9.87
C VAL A 39 -0.15 3.31 -9.77
N PHE A 40 1.06 3.43 -9.21
CA PHE A 40 1.79 4.68 -9.04
C PHE A 40 3.29 4.37 -8.95
N TYR A 41 4.14 5.37 -9.17
CA TYR A 41 5.58 5.16 -9.32
C TYR A 41 6.36 6.09 -8.39
N PHE A 42 7.20 5.53 -7.53
CA PHE A 42 8.11 6.29 -6.67
C PHE A 42 9.32 6.76 -7.47
N GLN A 43 9.78 7.98 -7.22
CA GLN A 43 10.86 8.61 -8.00
C GLN A 43 12.06 8.91 -7.09
N ASP A 44 12.84 7.89 -6.75
CA ASP A 44 14.00 8.03 -5.86
C ASP A 44 15.18 8.65 -6.61
N VAL A 45 15.64 9.81 -6.13
CA VAL A 45 16.82 10.52 -6.63
C VAL A 45 17.89 10.51 -5.56
N ALA A 46 18.89 9.65 -5.71
CA ALA A 46 19.92 9.43 -4.68
C ALA A 46 21.07 10.44 -4.70
N SER A 47 21.22 11.23 -5.77
CA SER A 47 22.36 12.12 -5.96
C SER A 47 22.04 13.36 -6.81
N GLY A 48 22.95 14.33 -6.79
CA GLY A 48 22.80 15.58 -7.55
C GLY A 48 22.04 16.68 -6.80
N PRO A 49 21.86 17.86 -7.43
CA PRO A 49 21.29 19.04 -6.77
C PRO A 49 19.81 18.89 -6.38
N ASN A 50 19.11 17.93 -6.98
CA ASN A 50 17.70 17.64 -6.74
C ASN A 50 17.51 16.29 -6.03
N ALA A 51 18.52 15.82 -5.28
CA ALA A 51 18.42 14.57 -4.54
C ALA A 51 17.24 14.60 -3.56
N THR A 52 16.44 13.54 -3.59
CA THR A 52 15.27 13.32 -2.74
C THR A 52 15.53 12.26 -1.68
N VAL A 53 16.66 11.55 -1.77
CA VAL A 53 17.17 10.62 -0.76
C VAL A 53 18.53 11.09 -0.26
N ILE A 54 18.63 11.38 1.04
CA ILE A 54 19.82 11.98 1.65
C ILE A 54 20.32 11.12 2.82
N PRO A 55 21.58 10.64 2.81
CA PRO A 55 22.16 9.98 3.97
C PRO A 55 22.35 10.98 5.11
N VAL A 56 21.81 10.68 6.30
CA VAL A 56 21.87 11.56 7.49
C VAL A 56 22.68 10.99 8.63
N ALA A 57 22.91 9.67 8.64
CA ALA A 57 23.75 9.01 9.63
C ALA A 57 24.33 7.72 9.06
N GLY A 58 25.44 7.25 9.64
CA GLY A 58 26.06 5.99 9.27
C GLY A 58 27.26 5.68 10.16
N VAL A 59 27.96 4.58 9.85
CA VAL A 59 29.14 4.16 10.63
C VAL A 59 30.29 5.15 10.39
N PRO A 60 30.91 5.73 11.45
CA PRO A 60 32.05 6.63 11.30
C PRO A 60 33.21 5.98 10.55
N GLY A 61 33.84 6.72 9.64
CA GLY A 61 34.97 6.24 8.84
C GLY A 61 34.60 5.30 7.68
N LYS A 62 33.30 5.01 7.47
CA LYS A 62 32.80 4.31 6.29
C LYS A 62 32.13 5.28 5.31
N ILE A 63 32.09 4.90 4.04
CA ILE A 63 31.27 5.57 3.03
C ILE A 63 29.80 5.35 3.40
N TRP A 64 28.97 6.39 3.27
CA TRP A 64 27.53 6.31 3.49
C TRP A 64 26.85 6.13 2.14
N SER A 65 26.35 4.92 1.87
CA SER A 65 25.69 4.53 0.63
C SER A 65 24.64 3.45 0.90
N PHE A 66 23.76 3.19 -0.07
CA PHE A 66 22.70 2.17 0.07
C PHE A 66 23.25 0.77 0.42
N ASN A 67 24.51 0.51 0.07
CA ASN A 67 25.18 -0.77 0.32
C ASN A 67 26.07 -0.73 1.57
N SER A 68 25.93 0.29 2.42
CA SER A 68 26.76 0.46 3.61
C SER A 68 25.93 0.24 4.86
N PHE A 69 26.08 -0.93 5.49
CA PHE A 69 25.37 -1.30 6.71
C PHE A 69 25.35 -0.17 7.75
N GLY A 70 24.16 0.08 8.31
CA GLY A 70 23.91 1.10 9.32
C GLY A 70 23.75 2.51 8.75
N THR A 71 23.82 2.71 7.42
CA THR A 71 23.54 4.02 6.81
C THR A 71 22.04 4.30 6.86
N ILE A 72 21.66 5.44 7.44
CA ILE A 72 20.30 5.95 7.53
C ILE A 72 20.14 7.08 6.52
N PHE A 73 19.11 7.00 5.70
CA PHE A 73 18.70 8.02 4.74
C PHE A 73 17.39 8.64 5.18
N VAL A 74 17.22 9.93 4.91
CA VAL A 74 15.93 10.61 4.88
C VAL A 74 15.47 10.68 3.43
N VAL A 75 14.19 10.39 3.22
CA VAL A 75 13.57 10.24 1.91
C VAL A 75 12.39 11.19 1.79
N ASP A 76 12.26 11.83 0.64
CA ASP A 76 11.13 12.68 0.28
C ASP A 76 10.89 12.65 -1.24
N ASP A 77 10.49 11.49 -1.76
CA ASP A 77 10.40 11.23 -3.21
C ASP A 77 9.04 11.66 -3.77
N PRO A 78 8.97 12.19 -5.01
CA PRO A 78 7.70 12.34 -5.69
C PRO A 78 7.14 10.98 -6.11
N ILE A 79 5.81 10.88 -6.13
CA ILE A 79 5.08 9.74 -6.69
C ILE A 79 4.35 10.21 -7.94
N THR A 80 4.47 9.51 -9.06
CA THR A 80 3.93 9.92 -10.38
C THR A 80 2.94 8.91 -10.96
N GLN A 81 2.10 9.36 -11.92
CA GLN A 81 1.13 8.50 -12.63
C GLN A 81 1.78 7.46 -13.55
N THR A 82 2.96 7.79 -14.08
CA THR A 82 3.71 6.93 -15.00
C THR A 82 5.17 6.86 -14.57
N PRO A 83 6.00 5.94 -15.11
CA PRO A 83 7.42 5.89 -14.80
C PRO A 83 8.18 7.17 -15.15
N ASN A 84 7.65 8.00 -16.07
CA ASN A 84 8.26 9.26 -16.45
C ASN A 84 8.20 10.28 -15.30
N ARG A 85 9.37 10.75 -14.85
CA ARG A 85 9.54 11.78 -13.80
C ARG A 85 8.83 13.10 -14.07
N ASN A 86 8.64 13.44 -15.35
CA ASN A 86 7.94 14.65 -15.75
C ASN A 86 6.42 14.46 -15.85
N SER A 87 5.92 13.25 -15.59
CA SER A 87 4.48 12.99 -15.56
C SER A 87 3.83 13.56 -14.29
N THR A 88 2.51 13.63 -14.28
CA THR A 88 1.74 14.21 -13.17
C THR A 88 2.16 13.56 -11.86
N GLN A 89 2.69 14.37 -10.96
CA GLN A 89 2.91 13.98 -9.58
C GLN A 89 1.55 13.77 -8.92
N VAL A 90 1.35 12.59 -8.37
CA VAL A 90 0.13 12.19 -7.64
C VAL A 90 0.39 12.04 -6.16
N GLY A 91 1.63 12.19 -5.71
CA GLY A 91 1.94 12.15 -4.29
C GLY A 91 3.41 12.39 -3.96
N ARG A 92 3.76 12.07 -2.71
CA ARG A 92 5.12 12.04 -2.17
C ARG A 92 5.31 10.86 -1.23
N ALA A 93 6.51 10.29 -1.17
CA ALA A 93 6.91 9.26 -0.22
C ALA A 93 7.97 9.83 0.72
N GLN A 94 7.63 9.93 2.00
CA GLN A 94 8.45 10.62 3.01
C GLN A 94 8.85 9.69 4.13
N GLY A 95 10.12 9.59 4.47
CA GLY A 95 10.52 8.82 5.64
C GLY A 95 12.00 8.53 5.72
N LEU A 96 12.34 7.31 6.13
CA LEU A 96 13.70 6.84 6.33
C LEU A 96 13.96 5.54 5.57
N PHE A 97 15.15 5.41 5.00
CA PHE A 97 15.72 4.12 4.61
C PHE A 97 16.91 3.80 5.51
N VAL A 98 17.17 2.53 5.82
CA VAL A 98 18.33 2.10 6.60
C VAL A 98 18.95 0.88 5.96
N ALA A 99 20.21 0.95 5.52
CA ALA A 99 20.93 -0.24 5.06
C ALA A 99 21.10 -1.23 6.23
N SER A 100 20.38 -2.34 6.21
CA SER A 100 20.12 -3.17 7.39
C SER A 100 20.78 -4.56 7.36
N ALA A 101 21.30 -5.01 6.21
CA ALA A 101 22.18 -6.18 6.17
C ALA A 101 23.65 -5.80 6.33
N LEU A 102 24.42 -6.65 7.02
CA LEU A 102 25.84 -6.42 7.31
C LEU A 102 26.69 -6.29 6.04
N ASP A 103 26.29 -6.96 4.96
CA ASP A 103 26.92 -6.90 3.64
C ASP A 103 26.35 -5.78 2.74
N GLY A 104 25.37 -5.01 3.24
CA GLY A 104 24.73 -3.92 2.51
C GLY A 104 23.71 -4.36 1.46
N SER A 105 23.34 -5.63 1.41
CA SER A 105 22.42 -6.16 0.40
C SER A 105 20.94 -5.85 0.64
N ASN A 106 20.61 -5.25 1.79
CA ASN A 106 19.24 -4.95 2.23
C ASN A 106 19.07 -3.54 2.76
N VAL A 107 17.85 -3.01 2.57
CA VAL A 107 17.40 -1.75 3.13
C VAL A 107 16.08 -1.91 3.89
N HIS A 108 16.08 -1.48 5.15
CA HIS A 108 14.88 -1.24 5.96
C HIS A 108 14.26 0.09 5.53
N VAL A 109 13.06 0.02 4.97
CA VAL A 109 12.26 1.16 4.55
C VAL A 109 11.22 1.56 5.61
N MET A 110 11.10 2.86 5.89
CA MET A 110 10.00 3.47 6.64
C MET A 110 9.54 4.70 5.84
N LEU A 111 8.30 4.72 5.36
CA LEU A 111 7.77 5.71 4.44
C LEU A 111 6.33 6.07 4.82
N SER A 112 6.02 7.33 4.53
CA SER A 112 4.71 7.95 4.52
C SER A 112 4.39 8.32 3.08
N ILE A 113 3.47 7.62 2.46
CA ILE A 113 2.95 7.98 1.14
C ILE A 113 1.80 8.99 1.30
N VAL A 114 1.99 10.17 0.72
CA VAL A 114 1.05 11.29 0.68
C VAL A 114 0.59 11.44 -0.76
N PHE A 115 -0.58 10.96 -1.13
CA PHE A 115 -1.13 11.31 -2.45
C PHE A 115 -1.48 12.81 -2.44
N THR A 116 -1.34 13.55 -3.54
CA THR A 116 -1.54 15.01 -3.65
C THR A 116 -2.56 15.41 -4.71
N THR A 117 -3.01 14.47 -5.54
CA THR A 117 -3.87 14.76 -6.70
C THR A 117 -5.25 14.13 -6.51
N ILE A 118 -6.30 14.91 -6.83
CA ILE A 118 -7.72 14.48 -6.77
C ILE A 118 -8.01 13.45 -7.88
N GLU A 119 -7.13 13.37 -8.86
CA GLU A 119 -7.34 12.67 -10.10
C GLU A 119 -6.60 11.34 -10.07
N TYR A 120 -7.30 10.34 -9.54
CA TYR A 120 -7.63 9.29 -10.49
C TYR A 120 -8.51 9.94 -11.55
N SER A 121 -8.10 9.91 -12.83
CA SER A 121 -8.95 10.35 -13.93
C SER A 121 -10.34 9.74 -13.72
N GLU A 122 -11.39 10.55 -13.76
CA GLU A 122 -11.76 11.37 -14.93
C GLU A 122 -11.54 12.91 -14.84
N GLY A 123 -10.31 13.47 -14.86
CA GLY A 123 -10.14 14.93 -15.04
C GLY A 123 -8.70 15.48 -14.97
N PRO A 124 -8.43 16.80 -15.26
CA PRO A 124 -7.11 17.48 -15.21
C PRO A 124 -7.05 18.86 -14.48
N ASP A 125 -7.05 18.97 -13.14
CA ASP A 125 -6.94 20.24 -12.36
C ASP A 125 -5.79 20.23 -11.32
N LYS A 126 -5.10 21.37 -11.17
CA LYS A 126 -3.72 21.51 -10.64
C LYS A 126 -3.58 22.19 -9.27
N ASN A 127 -4.64 22.71 -8.63
CA ASN A 127 -4.50 23.58 -7.45
C ASN A 127 -5.21 23.07 -6.18
N SER A 128 -4.85 21.88 -5.66
CA SER A 128 -5.50 21.32 -4.45
C SER A 128 -4.57 21.21 -3.22
N PRO A 129 -5.07 21.57 -2.02
CA PRO A 129 -4.32 21.50 -0.77
C PRO A 129 -4.36 20.10 -0.09
N LEU A 130 -3.49 19.98 0.91
CA LEU A 130 -2.97 18.78 1.59
C LEU A 130 -3.92 17.57 1.78
N VAL A 131 -3.37 16.41 1.46
CA VAL A 131 -4.06 15.14 1.22
C VAL A 131 -3.37 14.05 2.08
N GLY A 132 -3.42 14.10 3.40
CA GLY A 132 -3.25 12.91 4.28
C GLY A 132 -1.85 12.45 4.69
N ARG A 133 -1.78 11.42 5.56
CA ARG A 133 -0.56 10.97 6.27
C ARG A 133 -0.49 9.45 6.39
N ALA A 134 0.65 8.86 6.06
CA ALA A 134 0.93 7.43 6.13
C ALA A 134 2.11 7.12 7.05
N GLN A 135 2.29 5.87 7.48
CA GLN A 135 3.42 5.43 8.31
C GLN A 135 3.78 3.99 7.93
N SER A 136 5.06 3.63 7.87
CA SER A 136 5.48 2.26 7.53
C SER A 136 6.70 1.77 8.32
N LEU A 137 6.94 0.45 8.33
CA LEU A 137 8.07 -0.23 8.98
C LEU A 137 8.47 -1.49 8.18
N PHE A 138 9.70 -1.59 7.68
CA PHE A 138 10.18 -2.75 6.92
C PHE A 138 11.43 -3.42 7.54
N LEU A 139 11.30 -4.50 8.30
CA LEU A 139 12.43 -5.12 9.01
C LEU A 139 13.16 -6.17 8.15
N THR A 140 14.49 -6.12 8.00
CA THR A 140 15.24 -7.29 7.50
C THR A 140 15.10 -8.46 8.47
N THR A 141 14.57 -9.59 8.00
CA THR A 141 14.30 -10.79 8.81
C THR A 141 15.23 -11.95 8.50
N SER A 142 16.15 -11.78 7.55
CA SER A 142 17.05 -12.86 7.11
C SER A 142 18.51 -12.57 7.45
N LEU A 143 19.22 -13.62 7.89
CA LEU A 143 20.65 -13.58 8.25
C LEU A 143 21.56 -13.36 7.04
N ASP A 144 21.11 -13.82 5.86
CA ASP A 144 21.80 -13.66 4.58
C ASP A 144 21.53 -12.30 3.92
N GLY A 145 20.73 -11.43 4.53
CA GLY A 145 20.41 -10.15 3.94
C GLY A 145 19.59 -10.24 2.64
N LEU A 146 18.88 -11.34 2.38
CA LEU A 146 18.08 -11.45 1.14
C LEU A 146 16.59 -11.20 1.35
N ASN A 147 16.09 -11.20 2.59
CA ASN A 147 14.67 -11.03 2.84
C ASN A 147 14.39 -9.85 3.80
N SER A 148 13.48 -8.99 3.37
CA SER A 148 13.00 -7.83 4.11
C SER A 148 11.50 -7.96 4.35
N HIS A 149 11.10 -7.99 5.62
CA HIS A 149 9.72 -7.77 6.05
C HIS A 149 9.33 -6.33 5.75
N ALA A 150 8.06 -6.12 5.45
CA ALA A 150 7.45 -4.89 4.98
C ALA A 150 6.19 -4.63 5.77
N SER A 151 5.89 -3.37 6.09
CA SER A 151 4.63 -2.96 6.72
C SER A 151 4.32 -1.53 6.28
N VAL A 152 3.59 -1.34 5.18
CA VAL A 152 3.19 -0.04 4.61
C VAL A 152 1.77 0.32 5.01
N SER A 153 1.57 1.39 5.78
CA SER A 153 0.24 1.99 5.88
C SER A 153 0.09 3.12 4.88
N CYS A 154 -0.81 2.98 3.92
CA CYS A 154 -1.22 4.06 3.01
C CYS A 154 -2.46 4.73 3.59
N ALA A 155 -2.46 6.06 3.75
CA ALA A 155 -3.67 6.80 4.08
C ALA A 155 -4.07 7.69 2.92
N PHE A 156 -5.35 7.65 2.60
CA PHE A 156 -5.92 8.32 1.46
C PHE A 156 -6.83 9.47 1.89
N THR A 157 -6.88 10.44 1.02
CA THR A 157 -7.27 11.81 1.36
C THR A 157 -7.69 12.58 0.13
N ASN A 158 -7.54 11.96 -1.04
CA ASN A 158 -8.14 12.42 -2.28
C ASN A 158 -9.66 12.31 -2.15
N LYS A 159 -10.40 12.97 -3.02
CA LYS A 159 -11.87 12.98 -2.96
C LYS A 159 -12.48 11.57 -2.97
N ALA A 160 -11.90 10.64 -3.72
CA ALA A 160 -12.42 9.29 -3.88
C ALA A 160 -12.31 8.42 -2.62
N TYR A 161 -11.17 8.50 -1.92
CA TYR A 161 -10.80 7.59 -0.83
C TYR A 161 -10.53 8.31 0.49
N ASN A 162 -10.93 9.57 0.62
CA ASN A 162 -10.64 10.39 1.81
C ASN A 162 -10.98 9.67 3.13
N GLY A 163 -10.02 9.65 4.05
CA GLY A 163 -10.10 8.99 5.35
C GLY A 163 -9.99 7.47 5.31
N SER A 164 -9.74 6.87 4.13
CA SER A 164 -9.52 5.42 4.00
C SER A 164 -8.04 5.12 4.18
N THR A 165 -7.73 3.88 4.58
CA THR A 165 -6.35 3.40 4.67
C THR A 165 -6.20 1.99 4.13
N LEU A 166 -5.00 1.62 3.72
CA LEU A 166 -4.58 0.25 3.44
C LEU A 166 -3.33 -0.07 4.27
N LEU A 167 -3.18 -1.32 4.69
CA LEU A 167 -1.95 -1.85 5.27
C LEU A 167 -1.46 -2.99 4.38
N ILE A 168 -0.25 -2.88 3.87
CA ILE A 168 0.46 -3.94 3.15
C ILE A 168 1.53 -4.47 4.08
N GLN A 169 1.60 -5.78 4.32
CA GLN A 169 2.60 -6.33 5.23
C GLN A 169 3.05 -7.74 4.84
N GLY A 170 4.34 -7.96 4.63
CA GLY A 170 4.88 -9.28 4.26
C GLY A 170 6.38 -9.26 4.02
N THR A 171 6.97 -10.31 3.46
CA THR A 171 8.42 -10.40 3.24
C THR A 171 8.74 -10.42 1.74
N ALA A 172 9.70 -9.60 1.32
CA ALA A 172 10.14 -9.46 -0.07
C ALA A 172 11.66 -9.59 -0.19
N LYS A 173 12.14 -9.99 -1.37
CA LYS A 173 13.56 -9.92 -1.74
C LYS A 173 13.85 -8.59 -2.40
N GLN A 174 14.97 -7.97 -2.05
CA GLN A 174 15.36 -6.70 -2.65
C GLN A 174 15.75 -6.89 -4.14
N PHE A 175 15.41 -5.90 -4.98
CA PHE A 175 15.74 -5.84 -6.43
C PHE A 175 15.06 -6.88 -7.33
N THR A 176 14.04 -7.55 -6.82
CA THR A 176 13.18 -8.44 -7.63
C THR A 176 11.74 -8.04 -7.45
N LEU A 177 10.91 -8.27 -8.48
CA LEU A 177 9.46 -8.16 -8.35
C LEU A 177 8.98 -8.93 -7.11
N ALA A 178 8.29 -8.23 -6.22
CA ALA A 178 7.81 -8.78 -4.97
C ALA A 178 6.31 -8.52 -4.78
N GLU A 179 5.56 -9.60 -4.55
CA GLU A 179 4.16 -9.52 -4.18
C GLU A 179 4.03 -9.52 -2.65
N LEU A 180 3.34 -8.52 -2.10
CA LEU A 180 3.06 -8.38 -0.67
C LEU A 180 1.56 -8.29 -0.41
N PRO A 181 1.02 -8.97 0.62
CA PRO A 181 -0.41 -8.98 0.84
C PRO A 181 -0.91 -7.66 1.44
N VAL A 182 -2.09 -7.25 1.00
CA VAL A 182 -2.90 -6.23 1.68
C VAL A 182 -3.55 -6.90 2.89
N VAL A 183 -3.03 -6.62 4.09
CA VAL A 183 -3.45 -7.28 5.33
C VAL A 183 -4.61 -6.59 6.03
N SER A 184 -4.84 -5.29 5.77
CA SER A 184 -6.01 -4.58 6.30
C SER A 184 -6.35 -3.32 5.50
N GLY A 185 -7.52 -2.77 5.77
CA GLY A 185 -7.93 -1.46 5.26
C GLY A 185 -9.09 -0.86 6.04
N THR A 186 -9.22 0.46 5.97
CA THR A 186 -10.28 1.24 6.62
C THR A 186 -11.04 2.11 5.61
N GLY A 187 -12.14 2.72 6.03
CA GLY A 187 -12.95 3.58 5.15
C GLY A 187 -13.51 2.81 3.94
N LYS A 188 -13.23 3.29 2.73
CA LYS A 188 -13.62 2.65 1.46
C LYS A 188 -12.95 1.30 1.22
N PHE A 189 -11.83 1.04 1.88
CA PHE A 189 -11.09 -0.22 1.82
C PHE A 189 -11.37 -1.14 3.01
N ARG A 190 -12.48 -0.91 3.73
CA ARG A 190 -12.89 -1.81 4.81
C ARG A 190 -13.07 -3.24 4.26
N TYR A 191 -12.45 -4.20 4.91
CA TYR A 191 -12.40 -5.60 4.49
C TYR A 191 -11.67 -5.85 3.16
N ALA A 192 -10.81 -4.92 2.72
CA ALA A 192 -9.98 -5.12 1.54
C ALA A 192 -9.16 -6.42 1.66
N ARG A 193 -9.10 -7.14 0.54
CA ARG A 193 -8.24 -8.31 0.32
C ARG A 193 -7.59 -8.13 -1.05
N GLY A 194 -6.30 -8.42 -1.14
CA GLY A 194 -5.53 -8.26 -2.36
C GLY A 194 -4.05 -8.29 -2.05
N TYR A 195 -3.26 -7.83 -3.01
CA TYR A 195 -1.82 -7.75 -2.92
C TYR A 195 -1.35 -6.43 -3.54
N ALA A 196 -0.10 -6.08 -3.25
CA ALA A 196 0.64 -5.03 -3.91
C ALA A 196 1.90 -5.65 -4.52
N GLU A 197 2.23 -5.25 -5.74
CA GLU A 197 3.45 -5.67 -6.41
C GLU A 197 4.45 -4.51 -6.36
N PHE A 198 5.66 -4.80 -5.88
CA PHE A 198 6.77 -3.87 -5.86
C PHE A 198 7.81 -4.34 -6.87
N ASP A 199 8.07 -3.53 -7.87
CA ASP A 199 9.15 -3.74 -8.86
C ASP A 199 10.12 -2.58 -8.78
N THR A 200 11.42 -2.85 -8.96
CA THR A 200 12.44 -1.79 -8.94
C THR A 200 13.06 -1.67 -10.32
N PHE A 201 12.82 -0.55 -11.00
CA PHE A 201 13.45 -0.24 -12.27
C PHE A 201 14.58 0.77 -12.07
N LEU A 202 15.74 0.47 -12.64
CA LEU A 202 16.84 1.40 -12.78
C LEU A 202 16.62 2.25 -14.03
N ILE A 203 16.38 3.54 -13.86
CA ILE A 203 16.33 4.46 -15.01
C ILE A 203 17.74 4.95 -15.36
N ASN A 204 18.57 5.23 -14.35
CA ASN A 204 20.00 5.59 -14.48
C ASN A 204 20.82 5.01 -13.29
N SER A 205 22.15 5.11 -13.33
CA SER A 205 23.06 4.62 -12.27
C SER A 205 22.92 5.27 -10.89
N SER A 206 22.03 6.26 -10.73
CA SER A 206 21.74 6.95 -9.47
C SER A 206 20.24 7.12 -9.18
N ASP A 207 19.39 6.57 -10.05
CA ASP A 207 17.95 6.82 -10.07
C ASP A 207 17.20 5.48 -10.02
N TYR A 208 16.45 5.28 -8.94
CA TYR A 208 15.62 4.09 -8.73
C TYR A 208 14.15 4.48 -8.83
N VAL A 209 13.34 3.62 -9.45
CA VAL A 209 11.88 3.72 -9.43
C VAL A 209 11.34 2.46 -8.80
N VAL A 210 10.63 2.61 -7.68
CA VAL A 210 9.90 1.51 -7.03
C VAL A 210 8.43 1.62 -7.47
N LEU A 211 7.82 0.50 -7.85
CA LEU A 211 6.38 0.34 -8.11
C LEU A 211 5.60 0.17 -6.80
#